data_AF-A0A7X7PWX8-F1
#
_entry.id   AF-A0A7X7PWX8-F1
#
_cell.length_a   1.000
_cell.length_b   1.000
_cell.length_c   1.000
_cell.angle_alpha   90.00
_cell.angle_beta   90.00
_cell.angle_gamma   90.00
#
_symmetry.space_group_name_H-M   'P 1'
#
loop_
_entity.id
_entity.type
_entity.pdbx_description
1 polymer ?
#
loop_
_entity_poly.entity_id
_entity_poly.type
_entity_poly.pdbx_seq_one_letter_code
_entity_poly.pdbx_strand_id
1 'polypeptide(L)'
;MKMDRREFIAATGAALALANPVARAASADPDAAVQALLAELAEELLADYPESATSLGIDRGERAALKAKLTDRSARGQERIAQRVAKRLERLKAIDTSGLGEGTLIDVDVMRTAHEFAREGFAFPYGDVAFLNLNWSWRNAPYVVAQNTGAFLEIPSLLDEAHTIETRRDADAYLARLEAYAGQLDGETERLEEAAARKVIAPDFLLDKTL
;
A
#
# COMPACT_ATOMS: atom_id res chain seq x y z
N MET A 1 24.94 28.13 -63.34
CA MET A 1 24.71 27.08 -62.31
C MET A 1 23.26 26.65 -62.44
N LYS A 2 23.00 25.45 -62.98
CA LYS A 2 21.63 24.95 -63.20
C LYS A 2 21.25 24.07 -62.00
N MET A 3 20.32 24.55 -61.19
CA MET A 3 19.79 23.82 -60.03
C MET A 3 18.82 22.74 -60.52
N ASP A 4 19.05 21.48 -60.15
CA ASP A 4 18.19 20.35 -60.53
C ASP A 4 16.95 20.29 -59.60
N ARG A 5 15.82 19.78 -60.14
CA ARG A 5 14.56 19.53 -59.41
C ARG A 5 14.78 18.73 -58.13
N ARG A 6 15.75 17.82 -58.13
CA ARG A 6 16.12 17.00 -56.96
C ARG A 6 16.76 17.82 -55.84
N GLU A 7 17.59 18.80 -56.17
CA GLU A 7 18.20 19.72 -55.20
C GLU A 7 17.15 20.68 -54.61
N PHE A 8 16.20 21.13 -55.43
CA PHE A 8 15.09 21.95 -54.95
C PHE A 8 14.16 21.20 -53.99
N ILE A 9 13.82 19.93 -54.29
CA ILE A 9 12.99 19.10 -53.40
C ILE A 9 13.73 18.76 -52.10
N ALA A 10 15.03 18.45 -52.17
CA ALA A 10 15.85 18.21 -50.99
C ALA A 10 15.99 19.46 -50.10
N ALA A 11 16.16 20.63 -50.70
CA ALA A 11 16.24 21.91 -49.97
C ALA A 11 14.89 22.33 -49.36
N THR A 12 13.77 22.04 -50.03
CA THR A 12 12.42 22.38 -49.53
C THR A 12 11.98 21.44 -48.40
N GLY A 13 12.40 20.16 -48.44
CA GLY A 13 12.14 19.21 -47.35
C GLY A 13 12.90 19.53 -46.06
N ALA A 14 14.13 20.05 -46.16
CA ALA A 14 14.91 20.45 -44.99
C ALA A 14 14.41 21.76 -44.34
N ALA A 15 13.84 22.68 -45.12
CA ALA A 15 13.29 23.93 -44.60
C ALA A 15 11.95 23.76 -43.84
N LEU A 16 11.15 22.74 -44.18
CA LEU A 16 9.88 22.44 -43.49
C LEU A 16 10.07 21.64 -42.19
N ALA A 17 11.19 20.93 -42.03
CA ALA A 17 11.51 20.20 -40.81
C ALA A 17 12.06 21.10 -39.68
N LEU A 18 12.58 22.28 -40.02
CA LEU A 18 13.16 23.24 -39.05
C LEU A 18 12.18 24.34 -38.61
N ALA A 19 11.02 24.45 -39.26
CA ALA A 19 10.04 25.50 -38.98
C ALA A 19 8.96 25.10 -37.97
N ASN A 20 9.04 23.90 -37.36
CA ASN A 20 8.06 23.47 -36.36
C ASN A 20 8.75 23.02 -35.05
N PRO A 21 9.24 23.96 -34.23
CA PRO A 21 9.54 23.68 -32.84
C PRO A 21 8.26 23.71 -31.99
N VAL A 22 7.09 23.42 -32.58
CA VAL A 22 6.02 22.82 -31.78
C VAL A 22 6.41 21.36 -31.58
N ALA A 23 7.42 21.18 -30.73
CA ALA A 23 7.34 20.14 -29.75
C ALA A 23 5.95 20.30 -29.14
N ARG A 24 4.98 19.55 -29.67
CA ARG A 24 3.96 18.96 -28.84
C ARG A 24 4.75 18.25 -27.76
N ALA A 25 5.08 18.98 -26.68
CA ALA A 25 4.86 18.41 -25.37
C ALA A 25 3.47 17.81 -25.50
N ALA A 26 3.41 16.50 -25.75
CA ALA A 26 2.19 15.76 -25.54
C ALA A 26 1.78 16.22 -24.15
N SER A 27 0.67 16.96 -24.05
CA SER A 27 0.09 17.27 -22.76
C SER A 27 -0.03 15.92 -22.10
N ALA A 28 0.80 15.66 -21.09
CA ALA A 28 0.77 14.39 -20.39
C ALA A 28 -0.69 14.22 -19.98
N ASP A 29 -1.29 13.10 -20.38
CA ASP A 29 -2.67 12.80 -20.01
C ASP A 29 -2.75 12.89 -18.48
N PRO A 30 -3.47 13.88 -17.93
CA PRO A 30 -3.46 14.14 -16.50
C PRO A 30 -3.96 12.91 -15.73
N ASP A 31 -4.89 12.15 -16.31
CA ASP A 31 -5.36 10.89 -15.75
C ASP A 31 -4.22 9.86 -15.68
N ALA A 32 -3.47 9.66 -16.77
CA ALA A 32 -2.36 8.72 -16.79
C ALA A 32 -1.27 9.07 -15.76
N ALA A 33 -0.98 10.36 -15.56
CA ALA A 33 -0.02 10.81 -14.56
C ALA A 33 -0.50 10.53 -13.13
N VAL A 34 -1.78 10.80 -12.84
CA VAL A 34 -2.37 10.51 -11.52
C VAL A 34 -2.46 9.01 -11.28
N GLN A 35 -2.89 8.22 -12.27
CA GLN A 35 -2.97 6.76 -12.16
C GLN A 35 -1.58 6.14 -11.92
N ALA A 36 -0.52 6.66 -12.56
CA ALA A 36 0.85 6.24 -12.28
C ALA A 36 1.27 6.52 -10.82
N LEU A 37 0.89 7.69 -10.28
CA LEU A 37 1.11 8.01 -8.87
C LEU A 37 0.33 7.05 -7.96
N LEU A 38 -0.96 6.80 -8.23
CA LEU A 38 -1.77 5.88 -7.43
C LEU A 38 -1.21 4.44 -7.45
N ALA A 39 -0.70 3.98 -8.59
CA ALA A 39 -0.01 2.71 -8.70
C ALA A 39 1.27 2.66 -7.85
N GLU A 40 2.06 3.73 -7.83
CA GLU A 40 3.23 3.83 -6.94
C GLU A 40 2.82 3.74 -5.46
N LEU A 41 1.76 4.46 -5.07
CA LEU A 41 1.22 4.41 -3.70
C LEU A 41 0.71 3.01 -3.35
N ALA A 42 0.14 2.28 -4.32
CA ALA A 42 -0.29 0.90 -4.12
C ALA A 42 0.90 -0.03 -3.84
N GLU A 43 2.04 0.11 -4.53
CA GLU A 43 3.25 -0.65 -4.20
C GLU A 43 3.78 -0.32 -2.80
N GLU A 44 3.72 0.95 -2.38
CA GLU A 44 4.08 1.35 -1.01
C GLU A 44 3.15 0.70 0.03
N LEU A 45 1.85 0.56 -0.27
CA LEU A 45 0.90 -0.14 0.59
C LEU A 45 1.20 -1.64 0.66
N LEU A 46 1.59 -2.28 -0.45
CA LEU A 46 1.99 -3.68 -0.45
C LEU A 46 3.29 -3.92 0.35
N ALA A 47 4.16 -2.92 0.44
CA ALA A 47 5.33 -2.98 1.32
C ALA A 47 4.96 -2.84 2.81
N ASP A 48 3.92 -2.08 3.13
CA ASP A 48 3.37 -1.95 4.48
C ASP A 48 2.61 -3.19 4.93
N TYR A 49 1.83 -3.77 4.01
CA TYR A 49 0.92 -4.88 4.23
C TYR A 49 1.20 -6.02 3.23
N PRO A 50 2.36 -6.70 3.33
CA PRO A 50 2.79 -7.74 2.38
C PRO A 50 1.82 -8.91 2.25
N GLU A 51 1.03 -9.18 3.28
CA GLU A 51 -0.03 -10.18 3.29
C GLU A 51 -1.06 -9.92 2.18
N SER A 52 -1.33 -8.64 1.86
CA SER A 52 -2.26 -8.25 0.78
C SER A 52 -1.78 -8.76 -0.58
N ALA A 53 -0.47 -8.79 -0.83
CA ALA A 53 0.07 -9.33 -2.08
C ALA A 53 -0.18 -10.84 -2.19
N THR A 54 -0.11 -11.57 -1.07
CA THR A 54 -0.43 -13.00 -1.02
C THR A 54 -1.92 -13.23 -1.28
N SER A 55 -2.81 -12.53 -0.59
CA SER A 55 -4.26 -12.71 -0.77
C SER A 55 -4.76 -12.33 -2.17
N LEU A 56 -4.08 -11.39 -2.83
CA LEU A 56 -4.34 -11.03 -4.23
C LEU A 56 -3.69 -12.01 -5.23
N GLY A 57 -2.83 -12.93 -4.78
CA GLY A 57 -2.09 -13.86 -5.65
C GLY A 57 -1.03 -13.19 -6.53
N ILE A 58 -0.57 -11.99 -6.14
CA ILE A 58 0.38 -11.16 -6.89
C ILE A 58 1.77 -11.11 -6.27
N ASP A 59 2.04 -11.89 -5.23
CA ASP A 59 3.34 -12.06 -4.57
C ASP A 59 4.34 -12.89 -5.40
N ARG A 60 4.41 -12.60 -6.71
CA ARG A 60 5.22 -13.27 -7.74
C ARG A 60 6.05 -12.24 -8.52
N GLY A 61 6.99 -12.71 -9.34
CA GLY A 61 7.82 -11.83 -10.17
C GLY A 61 8.58 -10.80 -9.34
N GLU A 62 8.43 -9.51 -9.66
CA GLU A 62 9.05 -8.40 -8.91
C GLU A 62 8.58 -8.32 -7.45
N ARG A 63 7.37 -8.80 -7.16
CA ARG A 63 6.78 -8.84 -5.82
C ARG A 63 7.06 -10.13 -5.06
N ALA A 64 7.86 -11.05 -5.61
CA ALA A 64 8.13 -12.36 -5.00
C ALA A 64 8.83 -12.31 -3.63
N ALA A 65 9.37 -11.16 -3.24
CA ALA A 65 9.93 -10.96 -1.91
C ALA A 65 8.85 -10.71 -0.83
N LEU A 66 7.64 -10.32 -1.21
CA LEU A 66 6.54 -10.05 -0.25
C LEU A 66 5.96 -11.34 0.34
N LYS A 67 6.04 -12.46 -0.38
CA LYS A 67 5.56 -13.78 0.08
C LYS A 67 6.19 -14.27 1.37
N ALA A 68 7.40 -13.78 1.70
CA ALA A 68 8.15 -14.15 2.90
C ALA A 68 8.05 -13.11 4.03
N LYS A 69 7.23 -12.06 3.87
CA LYS A 69 7.12 -10.96 4.83
C LYS A 69 5.76 -10.93 5.52
N LEU A 70 5.76 -10.33 6.71
CA LEU A 70 4.58 -9.93 7.47
C LEU A 70 4.66 -8.43 7.76
N THR A 71 3.51 -7.78 7.92
CA THR A 71 3.37 -6.42 8.46
C THR A 71 4.08 -6.35 9.81
N ASP A 72 4.85 -5.31 10.11
CA ASP A 72 5.46 -5.15 11.45
C ASP A 72 4.43 -4.56 12.44
N ARG A 73 3.92 -5.39 13.35
CA ARG A 73 2.86 -5.03 14.31
C ARG A 73 3.39 -4.54 15.65
N SER A 74 4.71 -4.45 15.83
CA SER A 74 5.31 -3.77 16.98
C SER A 74 4.95 -2.29 17.01
N ALA A 75 5.07 -1.64 18.18
CA ALA A 75 4.83 -0.20 18.31
C ALA A 75 5.65 0.62 17.30
N ARG A 76 6.95 0.28 17.13
CA ARG A 76 7.83 0.91 16.15
C ARG A 76 7.42 0.61 14.71
N GLY A 77 6.96 -0.60 14.43
CA GLY A 77 6.42 -0.98 13.13
C GLY A 77 5.24 -0.09 12.72
N GLN A 78 4.28 0.04 13.63
CA GLN A 78 3.08 0.85 13.46
C GLN A 78 3.40 2.35 13.36
N GLU A 79 4.34 2.87 14.14
CA GLU A 79 4.78 4.27 14.01
C GLU A 79 5.34 4.55 12.61
N ARG A 80 6.14 3.64 12.05
CA ARG A 80 6.66 3.81 10.68
C ARG A 80 5.55 3.73 9.63
N ILE A 81 4.54 2.89 9.83
CA ILE A 81 3.37 2.86 8.95
C ILE A 81 2.61 4.18 9.04
N ALA A 82 2.36 4.71 10.25
CA ALA A 82 1.71 6.00 10.45
C ALA A 82 2.46 7.15 9.74
N GLN A 83 3.79 7.16 9.80
CA GLN A 83 4.64 8.12 9.07
C GLN A 83 4.55 7.96 7.54
N ARG A 84 4.35 6.74 7.03
CA ARG A 84 4.16 6.53 5.59
C ARG A 84 2.75 6.91 5.14
N VAL A 85 1.72 6.59 5.93
CA VAL A 85 0.35 7.07 5.73
C VAL A 85 0.33 8.59 5.66
N ALA A 86 1.03 9.26 6.59
CA ALA A 86 1.22 10.71 6.58
C ALA A 86 1.72 11.24 5.24
N LYS A 87 2.83 10.68 4.77
CA LYS A 87 3.50 11.09 3.54
C LYS A 87 2.62 10.84 2.30
N ARG A 88 1.95 9.70 2.24
CA ARG A 88 1.03 9.38 1.14
C ARG A 88 -0.17 10.32 1.13
N LEU A 89 -0.72 10.66 2.28
CA LEU A 89 -1.83 11.61 2.38
C LEU A 89 -1.45 13.00 1.87
N GLU A 90 -0.24 13.51 2.18
CA GLU A 90 0.22 14.79 1.63
C GLU A 90 0.32 14.75 0.09
N ARG A 91 0.82 13.65 -0.47
CA ARG A 91 0.89 13.47 -1.93
C ARG A 91 -0.51 13.41 -2.56
N LEU A 92 -1.46 12.72 -1.93
CA LEU A 92 -2.85 12.62 -2.38
C LEU A 92 -3.58 13.97 -2.32
N LYS A 93 -3.27 14.80 -1.31
CA LYS A 93 -3.82 16.17 -1.18
C LYS A 93 -3.23 17.15 -2.19
N ALA A 94 -2.02 16.89 -2.67
CA ALA A 94 -1.35 17.72 -3.67
C ALA A 94 -1.79 17.45 -5.13
N ILE A 95 -2.62 16.44 -5.37
CA ILE A 95 -3.14 16.14 -6.72
C ILE A 95 -4.08 17.26 -7.16
N ASP A 96 -3.74 17.89 -8.29
CA ASP A 96 -4.66 18.79 -9.00
C ASP A 96 -5.75 17.95 -9.65
N THR A 97 -6.98 18.11 -9.17
CA THR A 97 -8.15 17.40 -9.67
C THR A 97 -8.79 18.10 -10.87
N SER A 98 -8.30 19.27 -11.28
CA SER A 98 -8.83 19.99 -12.41
C SER A 98 -8.52 19.26 -13.72
N GLY A 99 -9.55 18.99 -14.52
CA GLY A 99 -9.40 18.31 -15.80
C GLY A 99 -9.20 16.80 -15.73
N LEU A 100 -9.32 16.17 -14.55
CA LEU A 100 -9.34 14.71 -14.43
C LEU A 100 -10.68 14.12 -14.90
N GLY A 101 -10.62 12.92 -15.47
CA GLY A 101 -11.80 12.12 -15.77
C GLY A 101 -12.52 11.64 -14.50
N GLU A 102 -13.80 11.31 -14.62
CA GLU A 102 -14.65 10.90 -13.50
C GLU A 102 -14.09 9.69 -12.73
N GLY A 103 -13.59 8.66 -13.44
CA GLY A 103 -13.00 7.48 -12.81
C GLY A 103 -11.76 7.83 -11.97
N THR A 104 -10.84 8.62 -12.51
CA THR A 104 -9.64 9.06 -11.79
C THR A 104 -9.98 9.95 -10.59
N LEU A 105 -11.02 10.79 -10.69
CA LEU A 105 -11.51 11.57 -9.55
C LEU A 105 -11.99 10.66 -8.41
N ILE A 106 -12.75 9.61 -8.74
CA ILE A 106 -13.23 8.63 -7.75
C ILE A 106 -12.04 7.91 -7.10
N ASP A 107 -11.07 7.45 -7.89
CA ASP A 107 -9.89 6.75 -7.35
C ASP A 107 -9.09 7.62 -6.38
N VAL A 108 -8.88 8.90 -6.73
CA VAL A 108 -8.22 9.88 -5.85
C VAL A 108 -9.01 10.11 -4.58
N ASP A 109 -10.34 10.27 -4.67
CA ASP A 109 -11.20 10.54 -3.53
C ASP A 109 -11.22 9.35 -2.54
N VAL A 110 -11.34 8.11 -3.06
CA VAL A 110 -11.29 6.89 -2.26
C VAL A 110 -9.94 6.75 -1.55
N MET A 111 -8.84 6.91 -2.30
CA MET A 111 -7.50 6.80 -1.73
C MET A 111 -7.25 7.88 -0.67
N ARG A 112 -7.64 9.13 -0.93
CA ARG A 112 -7.51 10.23 0.03
C ARG A 112 -8.31 9.96 1.29
N THR A 113 -9.59 9.64 1.15
CA THR A 113 -10.51 9.38 2.27
C THR A 113 -10.01 8.22 3.14
N ALA A 114 -9.57 7.11 2.54
CA ALA A 114 -9.02 5.98 3.29
C ALA A 114 -7.76 6.36 4.08
N HIS A 115 -6.88 7.19 3.52
CA HIS A 115 -5.69 7.68 4.21
C HIS A 115 -5.99 8.71 5.31
N GLU A 116 -7.05 9.51 5.16
CA GLU A 116 -7.53 10.42 6.20
C GLU A 116 -8.04 9.64 7.42
N PHE A 117 -8.91 8.63 7.21
CA PHE A 117 -9.36 7.75 8.29
C PHE A 117 -8.22 6.99 8.96
N ALA A 118 -7.29 6.45 8.18
CA ALA A 118 -6.11 5.78 8.75
C ALA A 118 -5.28 6.75 9.58
N ARG A 119 -5.08 7.99 9.11
CA ARG A 119 -4.34 9.03 9.85
C ARG A 119 -5.02 9.36 11.18
N GLU A 120 -6.33 9.53 11.18
CA GLU A 120 -7.12 9.76 12.39
C GLU A 120 -7.02 8.58 13.35
N GLY A 121 -7.10 7.35 12.84
CA GLY A 121 -6.89 6.13 13.61
C GLY A 121 -5.52 6.08 14.28
N PHE A 122 -4.44 6.39 13.56
CA PHE A 122 -3.09 6.41 14.11
C PHE A 122 -2.83 7.55 15.11
N ALA A 123 -3.76 8.51 15.26
CA ALA A 123 -3.68 9.51 16.31
C ALA A 123 -4.08 8.96 17.69
N PHE A 124 -4.77 7.81 17.75
CA PHE A 124 -5.05 7.13 18.99
C PHE A 124 -3.80 6.39 19.49
N PRO A 125 -3.42 6.51 20.77
CA PRO A 125 -2.22 5.88 21.32
C PRO A 125 -2.43 4.39 21.69
N TYR A 126 -3.46 3.75 21.14
CA TYR A 126 -3.88 2.38 21.41
C TYR A 126 -4.70 1.85 20.23
N GLY A 127 -4.97 0.54 20.26
CA GLY A 127 -5.80 -0.13 19.25
C GLY A 127 -5.04 -0.48 17.99
N ASP A 128 -5.78 -1.05 17.04
CA ASP A 128 -5.28 -1.51 15.74
C ASP A 128 -5.94 -0.76 14.59
N VAL A 129 -5.09 -0.14 13.75
CA VAL A 129 -5.50 0.67 12.61
C VAL A 129 -5.28 -0.13 11.34
N ALA A 130 -6.33 -0.82 10.90
CA ALA A 130 -6.31 -1.73 9.76
C ALA A 130 -6.91 -1.14 8.47
N PHE A 131 -7.39 0.10 8.47
CA PHE A 131 -8.09 0.73 7.32
C PHE A 131 -7.41 0.52 5.96
N LEU A 132 -6.08 0.53 5.90
CA LEU A 132 -5.31 0.38 4.66
C LEU A 132 -4.80 -1.04 4.41
N ASN A 133 -5.08 -1.98 5.32
CA ASN A 133 -4.77 -3.39 5.14
C ASN A 133 -5.94 -4.09 4.48
N LEU A 134 -5.78 -4.49 3.21
CA LEU A 134 -6.84 -5.12 2.41
C LEU A 134 -7.47 -6.34 3.10
N ASN A 135 -6.67 -7.13 3.81
CA ASN A 135 -7.11 -8.39 4.42
C ASN A 135 -8.05 -8.17 5.61
N TRP A 136 -7.86 -7.07 6.33
CA TRP A 136 -8.44 -6.87 7.66
C TRP A 136 -9.07 -5.48 7.86
N SER A 137 -9.24 -4.69 6.80
CA SER A 137 -9.75 -3.30 6.87
C SER A 137 -11.14 -3.16 7.49
N TRP A 138 -11.94 -4.23 7.49
CA TRP A 138 -13.27 -4.28 8.09
C TRP A 138 -13.26 -4.29 9.64
N ARG A 139 -12.10 -4.51 10.28
CA ARG A 139 -11.98 -4.70 11.74
C ARG A 139 -11.02 -3.73 12.44
N ASN A 140 -11.10 -2.44 12.12
CA ASN A 140 -10.44 -1.41 12.94
C ASN A 140 -10.98 -1.50 14.38
N ALA A 141 -10.07 -1.57 15.36
CA ALA A 141 -10.44 -1.96 16.72
C ALA A 141 -9.68 -1.15 17.78
N PRO A 142 -10.28 -0.85 18.95
CA PRO A 142 -9.58 -0.22 20.07
C PRO A 142 -8.63 -1.18 20.81
N TYR A 143 -8.63 -2.47 20.45
CA TYR A 143 -7.81 -3.51 21.05
C TYR A 143 -6.95 -4.18 19.97
N VAL A 144 -5.66 -4.33 20.25
CA VAL A 144 -4.72 -4.97 19.31
C VAL A 144 -4.91 -6.48 19.25
N VAL A 145 -5.39 -7.07 20.34
CA VAL A 145 -5.74 -8.47 20.48
C VAL A 145 -7.14 -8.56 21.08
N ALA A 146 -8.04 -9.24 20.38
CA ALA A 146 -9.37 -9.63 20.85
C ALA A 146 -9.85 -10.83 20.02
N GLN A 147 -11.05 -11.34 20.30
CA GLN A 147 -11.63 -12.53 19.68
C GLN A 147 -11.67 -12.53 18.14
N ASN A 148 -11.60 -11.35 17.51
CA ASN A 148 -11.66 -11.17 16.06
C ASN A 148 -10.50 -10.33 15.48
N THR A 149 -9.50 -9.97 16.27
CA THR A 149 -8.33 -9.21 15.82
C THR A 149 -7.06 -9.69 16.51
N GLY A 150 -5.94 -9.63 15.79
CA GLY A 150 -4.62 -9.91 16.34
C GLY A 150 -3.86 -10.94 15.51
N ALA A 151 -2.54 -10.89 15.58
CA ALA A 151 -1.66 -11.81 14.84
C ALA A 151 -1.96 -13.28 15.19
N PHE A 152 -2.42 -13.53 16.43
CA PHE A 152 -2.66 -14.89 16.94
C PHE A 152 -3.70 -15.69 16.14
N LEU A 153 -4.65 -15.01 15.48
CA LEU A 153 -5.64 -15.63 14.61
C LEU A 153 -5.37 -15.32 13.12
N GLU A 154 -4.91 -14.11 12.83
CA GLU A 154 -4.73 -13.61 11.47
C GLU A 154 -3.60 -14.29 10.71
N ILE A 155 -2.46 -14.52 11.37
CA ILE A 155 -1.31 -15.12 10.72
C ILE A 155 -1.53 -16.62 10.47
N PRO A 156 -2.06 -17.41 11.43
CA PRO A 156 -2.44 -18.79 11.13
C PRO A 156 -3.44 -18.91 9.97
N SER A 157 -4.51 -18.10 9.94
CA SER A 157 -5.47 -18.11 8.81
C SER A 157 -4.80 -17.74 7.49
N LEU A 158 -3.94 -16.71 7.45
CA LEU A 158 -3.19 -16.38 6.22
C LEU A 158 -2.34 -17.56 5.72
N LEU A 159 -1.65 -18.23 6.64
CA LEU A 159 -0.76 -19.34 6.32
C LEU A 159 -1.53 -20.58 5.84
N ASP A 160 -2.72 -20.84 6.39
CA ASP A 160 -3.56 -21.97 6.01
C ASP A 160 -4.36 -21.70 4.72
N GLU A 161 -4.96 -20.52 4.61
CA GLU A 161 -5.98 -20.23 3.58
C GLU A 161 -5.39 -19.59 2.31
N ALA A 162 -4.30 -18.81 2.43
CA ALA A 162 -3.80 -17.98 1.34
C ALA A 162 -2.36 -18.28 0.91
N HIS A 163 -1.49 -18.73 1.81
CA HIS A 163 -0.10 -18.99 1.47
C HIS A 163 0.03 -20.28 0.63
N THR A 164 0.24 -20.11 -0.69
CA THR A 164 0.50 -21.25 -1.58
C THR A 164 1.92 -21.79 -1.43
N ILE A 165 2.07 -23.12 -1.53
CA ILE A 165 3.37 -23.81 -1.57
C ILE A 165 3.45 -24.64 -2.86
N GLU A 166 3.98 -24.04 -3.93
CA GLU A 166 4.16 -24.70 -5.24
C GLU A 166 5.64 -25.06 -5.50
N THR A 167 6.55 -24.31 -4.87
CA THR A 167 7.99 -24.41 -5.05
C THR A 167 8.74 -24.48 -3.72
N ARG A 168 10.02 -24.84 -3.77
CA ARG A 168 10.91 -24.78 -2.59
C ARG A 168 10.96 -23.36 -2.00
N ARG A 169 10.99 -22.33 -2.86
CA ARG A 169 11.02 -20.93 -2.42
C ARG A 169 9.77 -20.56 -1.63
N ASP A 170 8.63 -21.12 -1.98
CA ASP A 170 7.39 -20.88 -1.24
C ASP A 170 7.44 -21.53 0.15
N ALA A 171 7.97 -22.75 0.24
CA ALA A 171 8.20 -23.39 1.54
C ALA A 171 9.16 -22.57 2.42
N ASP A 172 10.24 -22.04 1.85
CA ASP A 172 11.16 -21.15 2.57
C ASP A 172 10.45 -19.85 3.02
N ALA A 173 9.56 -19.30 2.19
CA ALA A 173 8.76 -18.13 2.54
C ALA A 173 7.74 -18.40 3.64
N TYR A 174 7.14 -19.60 3.66
CA TYR A 174 6.24 -20.05 4.73
C TYR A 174 6.98 -20.10 6.07
N LEU A 175 8.18 -20.71 6.09
CA LEU A 175 9.02 -20.77 7.28
C LEU A 175 9.47 -19.38 7.75
N ALA A 176 9.83 -18.49 6.82
CA ALA A 176 10.17 -17.11 7.16
C ALA A 176 8.99 -16.36 7.83
N ARG A 177 7.75 -16.61 7.39
CA ARG A 177 6.57 -16.05 8.06
C ARG A 177 6.33 -16.66 9.43
N LEU A 178 6.53 -17.97 9.59
CA LEU A 178 6.44 -18.63 10.90
C LEU A 178 7.46 -18.08 11.89
N GLU A 179 8.70 -17.82 11.45
CA GLU A 179 9.72 -17.18 12.29
C GLU A 179 9.33 -15.75 12.65
N ALA A 180 8.87 -14.96 11.67
CA ALA A 180 8.42 -13.59 11.89
C ALA A 180 7.19 -13.50 12.80
N TYR A 181 6.32 -14.51 12.79
CA TYR A 181 5.10 -14.56 13.60
C TYR A 181 5.37 -14.44 15.10
N ALA A 182 6.43 -15.06 15.60
CA ALA A 182 6.82 -14.90 17.01
C ALA A 182 7.06 -13.43 17.38
N GLY A 183 7.79 -12.69 16.54
CA GLY A 183 8.02 -11.25 16.75
C GLY A 183 6.75 -10.40 16.65
N GLN A 184 5.73 -10.85 15.91
CA GLN A 184 4.42 -10.18 15.89
C GLN A 184 3.70 -10.33 17.23
N LEU A 185 3.73 -11.53 17.81
CA LEU A 185 3.11 -11.79 19.11
C LEU A 185 3.80 -10.99 20.22
N ASP A 186 5.13 -10.93 20.20
CA ASP A 186 5.91 -10.10 21.13
C ASP A 186 5.53 -8.62 20.98
N GLY A 187 5.50 -8.11 19.74
CA GLY A 187 5.14 -6.71 19.48
C GLY A 187 3.70 -6.35 19.84
N GLU A 188 2.73 -7.27 19.65
CA GLU A 188 1.36 -7.08 20.11
C GLU A 188 1.26 -7.14 21.65
N THR A 189 2.07 -7.98 22.30
CA THR A 189 2.15 -8.06 23.76
C THR A 189 2.65 -6.74 24.35
N GLU A 190 3.72 -6.16 23.80
CA GLU A 190 4.22 -4.84 24.22
C GLU A 190 3.12 -3.76 24.06
N ARG A 191 2.40 -3.76 22.92
CA ARG A 191 1.30 -2.82 22.69
C ARG A 191 0.12 -3.03 23.63
N LEU A 192 -0.18 -4.26 24.04
CA LEU A 192 -1.18 -4.56 25.07
C LEU A 192 -0.77 -3.98 26.43
N GLU A 193 0.49 -4.14 26.82
CA GLU A 193 1.02 -3.56 28.07
C GLU A 193 0.94 -2.03 28.07
N GLU A 194 1.33 -1.39 26.96
CA GLU A 194 1.23 0.06 26.79
C GLU A 194 -0.22 0.57 26.86
N ALA A 195 -1.17 -0.14 26.24
CA ALA A 195 -2.59 0.18 26.29
C ALA A 195 -3.16 -0.02 27.71
N ALA A 196 -2.78 -1.10 28.39
CA ALA A 196 -3.19 -1.39 29.76
C ALA A 196 -2.70 -0.31 30.75
N ALA A 197 -1.47 0.20 30.58
CA ALA A 197 -0.94 1.33 31.35
C ALA A 197 -1.80 2.61 31.21
N ARG A 198 -2.55 2.73 30.11
CA ARG A 198 -3.51 3.82 29.84
C ARG A 198 -4.94 3.49 30.23
N LYS A 199 -5.16 2.34 30.89
CA LYS A 199 -6.48 1.79 31.27
C LYS A 199 -7.36 1.45 30.06
N VAL A 200 -6.74 1.15 28.92
CA VAL A 200 -7.43 0.63 27.73
C VAL A 200 -7.25 -0.88 27.73
N ILE A 201 -8.28 -1.57 28.22
CA ILE A 201 -8.32 -3.04 28.35
C ILE A 201 -9.63 -3.52 27.75
N ALA A 202 -9.61 -4.67 27.07
CA ALA A 202 -10.82 -5.27 26.53
C ALA A 202 -11.81 -5.62 27.66
N PRO A 203 -13.14 -5.50 27.45
CA PRO A 203 -14.13 -5.94 28.41
C PRO A 203 -14.01 -7.44 28.71
N ASP A 204 -14.46 -7.85 29.89
CA ASP A 204 -14.43 -9.23 30.37
C ASP A 204 -14.97 -10.25 29.36
N PHE A 205 -16.14 -9.99 28.77
CA PHE A 205 -16.76 -10.90 27.81
C PHE A 205 -16.00 -11.04 26.48
N LEU A 206 -15.11 -10.08 26.14
CA LEU A 206 -14.19 -10.22 25.01
C LEU A 206 -12.95 -11.02 25.44
N LEU A 207 -12.41 -10.76 26.63
CA LEU A 207 -11.29 -11.51 27.19
C LEU A 207 -11.63 -12.99 27.34
N ASP A 208 -12.81 -13.31 27.89
CA ASP A 208 -13.32 -14.69 28.04
C ASP A 208 -13.48 -15.44 26.72
N LYS A 209 -13.66 -14.71 25.61
CA LYS A 209 -13.73 -15.30 24.25
C LYS A 209 -12.38 -15.40 23.57
N THR A 210 -11.41 -14.60 24.02
CA THR A 210 -10.08 -14.48 23.39
C THR A 210 -9.11 -15.50 24.00
N LEU A 211 -9.21 -15.74 25.30
CA LEU A 211 -8.36 -16.63 26.10
C LEU A 211 -8.96 -18.03 26.23
#